data_AF-A0A970B5B1-F1
#
_entry.id   AF-A0A970B5B1-F1
#
_cell.length_a   1.000
_cell.length_b   1.000
_cell.length_c   1.000
_cell.angle_alpha   90.00
_cell.angle_beta   90.00
_cell.angle_gamma   90.00
#
_symmetry.space_group_name_H-M   'P 1'
#
loop_
_entity.id
_entity.type
_entity.pdbx_description
1 polymer ?
#
loop_
_entity_poly.entity_id
_entity_poly.type
_entity_poly.pdbx_seq_one_letter_code
_entity_poly.pdbx_strand_id
1 'polypeptide(L)' 'LQPREPKKDFANVKIVNLYRLYKDYKEQAFLNPIDLNNAANDLLAKKLYEQLQVIFAVQPAPFSSTGSSN' A
#
# COMPACT_ATOMS: atom_id res chain seq x y z
N LEU A 1 -4.78 7.39 33.17
CA LEU A 1 -4.09 7.39 31.85
C LEU A 1 -3.84 5.94 31.48
N GLN A 2 -4.54 5.39 30.47
CA GLN A 2 -4.23 4.03 30.00
C GLN A 2 -2.82 4.05 29.38
N PRO A 3 -1.95 3.06 29.69
CA PRO A 3 -0.64 2.96 29.04
C PRO A 3 -0.85 2.80 27.53
N ARG A 4 -0.29 3.72 26.74
CA ARG A 4 -0.20 3.51 25.30
C ARG A 4 0.87 2.45 25.09
N GLU A 5 0.48 1.27 24.61
CA GLU A 5 1.47 0.25 24.27
C GLU A 5 2.48 0.83 23.26
N PRO A 6 3.78 0.56 23.42
CA PRO A 6 4.78 0.98 22.46
C PRO A 6 4.46 0.36 21.10
N LYS A 7 4.37 1.19 20.06
CA LYS A 7 4.26 0.70 18.69
C LYS A 7 5.47 -0.18 18.42
N LYS A 8 5.26 -1.49 18.35
CA LYS A 8 6.29 -2.43 17.92
C LYS A 8 6.54 -2.19 16.44
N ASP A 9 7.61 -1.46 16.13
CA ASP A 9 8.06 -1.28 14.75
C ASP A 9 8.63 -2.61 14.27
N PHE A 10 7.86 -3.32 13.45
CA PHE A 10 8.33 -4.51 12.76
C PHE A 10 9.17 -4.07 11.55
N ALA A 11 10.43 -4.52 11.48
CA ALA A 11 11.30 -4.24 10.34
C ALA A 11 10.63 -4.71 9.04
N ASN A 12 10.65 -3.85 8.02
CA ASN A 12 10.09 -4.12 6.67
C ASN A 12 8.58 -4.39 6.61
N VAL A 13 7.79 -3.93 7.59
CA VAL A 13 6.32 -4.07 7.57
C VAL A 13 5.66 -2.69 7.42
N LYS A 14 4.66 -2.61 6.53
CA LYS A 14 3.79 -1.44 6.39
C LYS A 14 2.33 -1.87 6.48
N ILE A 15 1.58 -1.26 7.40
CA ILE A 15 0.12 -1.43 7.48
C ILE A 15 -0.53 -0.46 6.49
N VAL A 16 -1.36 -1.00 5.61
CA VAL A 16 -2.18 -0.21 4.67
C VAL A 16 -3.65 -0.36 5.07
N ASN A 17 -4.28 0.74 5.48
CA ASN A 17 -5.69 0.75 5.84
C ASN A 17 -6.55 1.13 4.62
N LEU A 18 -7.32 0.17 4.11
CA LEU A 18 -8.21 0.32 2.95
C LEU A 18 -9.70 0.38 3.35
N TYR A 19 -10.02 0.43 4.65
CA TYR A 19 -11.40 0.35 5.14
C TYR A 19 -12.31 1.47 4.61
N ARG A 20 -11.75 2.67 4.46
CA ARG A 20 -12.50 3.84 3.99
C ARG A 20 -12.61 3.94 2.48
N LEU A 21 -12.06 2.97 1.74
CA LEU A 21 -11.99 3.02 0.28
C LEU A 21 -13.38 3.18 -0.36
N TYR A 22 -14.39 2.54 0.23
CA TYR A 22 -15.75 2.55 -0.31
C TYR A 22 -16.68 3.57 0.33
N LYS A 23 -16.18 4.42 1.24
CA LYS A 23 -17.03 5.37 1.98
C LYS A 23 -17.80 6.31 1.04
N ASP A 24 -17.13 6.78 -0.01
CA ASP A 24 -17.68 7.72 -0.99
C ASP A 24 -17.92 7.02 -2.36
N TYR A 25 -17.93 5.68 -2.37
CA TYR A 25 -18.19 4.91 -3.58
C TYR A 25 -19.68 4.96 -3.91
N LYS A 26 -20.01 5.43 -5.11
CA LYS A 26 -21.40 5.75 -5.50
C LYS A 26 -22.24 4.53 -5.87
N GLU A 27 -21.59 3.41 -6.15
CA GLU A 27 -22.22 2.16 -6.58
C GLU A 27 -22.23 1.14 -5.44
N GLN A 28 -22.99 0.05 -5.62
CA GLN A 28 -22.89 -1.09 -4.71
C GLN A 28 -21.49 -1.69 -4.82
N ALA A 29 -20.73 -1.76 -3.72
CA ALA A 29 -19.37 -2.33 -3.73
C ALA A 29 -19.35 -3.85 -3.51
N PHE A 30 -20.40 -4.39 -2.90
CA PHE A 30 -20.43 -5.75 -2.35
C PHE A 30 -21.51 -6.61 -3.05
N LEU A 31 -21.15 -7.79 -3.54
CA LEU A 31 -22.10 -8.77 -4.10
C LEU A 31 -22.93 -9.43 -3.00
N ASN A 32 -22.30 -9.64 -1.85
CA ASN A 32 -22.87 -10.12 -0.60
C ASN A 32 -22.11 -9.42 0.55
N PRO A 33 -22.45 -9.60 1.83
CA PRO A 33 -21.81 -8.87 2.93
C PRO A 33 -20.29 -9.04 3.09
N ILE A 34 -19.66 -9.95 2.34
CA ILE A 34 -18.24 -10.29 2.43
C ILE A 34 -17.51 -9.98 1.12
N ASP A 35 -18.08 -10.36 -0.02
CA ASP A 35 -17.40 -10.35 -1.31
C ASP A 35 -17.62 -9.04 -2.09
N LEU A 36 -16.52 -8.47 -2.57
CA LEU A 36 -16.54 -7.31 -3.47
C LEU A 36 -17.01 -7.71 -4.87
N ASN A 37 -17.69 -6.79 -5.55
CA ASN A 37 -17.93 -6.93 -6.99
C ASN A 37 -16.69 -6.55 -7.82
N ASN A 38 -16.77 -6.75 -9.14
CA ASN A 38 -15.63 -6.50 -10.02
C ASN A 38 -15.15 -5.04 -9.98
N ALA A 39 -16.06 -4.07 -10.05
CA ALA A 39 -15.70 -2.65 -10.05
C ALA A 39 -15.04 -2.21 -8.73
N ALA A 40 -15.53 -2.71 -7.59
CA ALA A 40 -14.94 -2.45 -6.28
C ALA A 40 -13.59 -3.15 -6.08
N ASN A 41 -13.40 -4.35 -6.66
CA ASN A 41 -12.10 -5.03 -6.72
C ASN A 41 -11.09 -4.24 -7.55
N ASP A 42 -11.48 -3.72 -8.71
CA ASP A 42 -10.60 -2.92 -9.56
C ASP A 42 -10.12 -1.65 -8.83
N LEU A 43 -11.03 -0.99 -8.09
CA LEU A 43 -10.69 0.15 -7.25
C LEU A 43 -9.70 -0.23 -6.14
N LEU A 44 -9.91 -1.36 -5.46
CA LEU A 44 -8.99 -1.89 -4.44
C LEU A 44 -7.62 -2.17 -5.01
N ALA A 45 -7.57 -2.90 -6.14
CA ALA A 45 -6.34 -3.27 -6.82
C ALA A 45 -5.54 -2.04 -7.23
N LYS A 46 -6.20 -1.01 -7.76
CA LYS A 46 -5.55 0.27 -8.10
C LYS A 46 -4.93 0.94 -6.88
N LYS A 47 -5.65 1.01 -5.76
CA LYS A 47 -5.10 1.61 -4.52
C LYS A 47 -3.97 0.80 -3.91
N LEU A 48 -4.06 -0.52 -3.96
CA LEU A 48 -2.95 -1.37 -3.53
C LEU A 48 -1.72 -1.17 -4.43
N TYR A 49 -1.91 -1.11 -5.74
CA TYR A 49 -0.84 -0.86 -6.71
C TYR A 49 -0.12 0.47 -6.44
N GLU A 50 -0.85 1.56 -6.22
CA GLU A 50 -0.26 2.86 -5.82
C GLU A 50 0.60 2.74 -4.56
N GLN A 51 0.20 1.93 -3.57
CA GLN A 51 1.02 1.71 -2.36
C GLN A 51 2.27 0.88 -2.64
N LEU A 52 2.18 -0.13 -3.51
CA LEU A 52 3.31 -0.97 -3.90
C LEU A 52 4.33 -0.19 -4.72
N GLN A 53 3.90 0.73 -5.58
CA GLN A 53 4.82 1.58 -6.34
C GLN A 53 5.76 2.37 -5.43
N VAL A 54 5.32 2.84 -4.26
CA VAL A 54 6.19 3.54 -3.31
C VAL A 54 7.30 2.62 -2.76
N ILE A 55 7.04 1.32 -2.65
CA ILE A 55 7.99 0.32 -2.15
C ILE A 55 8.96 -0.10 -3.26
N PHE A 56 8.44 -0.32 -4.47
CA PHE A 56 9.20 -0.86 -5.60
C PHE A 56 9.71 0.21 -6.57
N ALA A 57 9.44 1.49 -6.35
CA ALA A 57 10.14 2.57 -7.04
C ALA A 57 11.60 2.57 -6.57
N VAL A 58 12.37 1.66 -7.16
CA VAL A 58 13.82 1.65 -7.11
C VAL A 58 14.25 3.01 -7.63
N GLN A 59 14.71 3.90 -6.75
CA GLN A 59 15.53 5.01 -7.21
C GLN A 59 16.65 4.37 -8.03
N PRO A 60 16.85 4.76 -9.30
CA PRO A 60 18.04 4.32 -10.01
C PRO A 60 19.22 4.75 -9.15
N ALA A 61 19.88 3.79 -8.49
CA ALA A 61 21.13 4.06 -7.83
C ALA A 61 22.06 4.50 -8.96
N PRO A 62 22.56 5.77 -8.96
CA PRO A 62 23.59 6.12 -9.92
C PRO A 62 24.68 5.09 -9.74
N PHE A 63 25.03 4.37 -10.82
CA PHE A 63 26.17 3.48 -10.81
C PHE A 63 27.31 4.28 -10.20
N SER A 64 27.73 3.94 -8.97
CA SER A 64 28.89 4.56 -8.37
C SER A 64 30.01 4.23 -9.32
N SER A 65 30.45 5.22 -10.09
CA SER A 65 31.60 5.12 -10.95
C SER A 65 32.82 5.01 -10.05
N THR A 66 33.04 3.83 -9.45
CA THR A 66 34.37 3.37 -9.09
C THR A 66 35.06 2.97 -10.39
N GLY A 67 35.14 3.91 -11.33
CA GLY A 67 36.21 3.97 -12.30
C GLY A 67 37.41 4.55 -11.57
N SER A 68 38.04 3.72 -10.74
CA SER A 68 39.42 3.99 -10.35
C SER A 68 40.26 3.50 -11.52
N SER A 69 40.43 4.38 -12.49
CA SER A 69 41.36 4.22 -13.59
C SER A 69 42.78 4.34 -13.05
N ASN A 70 43.60 3.33 -13.37
CA ASN A 70 45.07 3.27 -13.41
C ASN A 70 45.89 3.78 -12.21
#